data_AF-A0A435FHE5-F1
#
_entry.id   AF-A0A435FHE5-F1
#
_cell.length_a   1.000
_cell.length_b   1.000
_cell.length_c   1.000
_cell.angle_alpha   90.00
_cell.angle_beta   90.00
_cell.angle_gamma   90.00
#
_symmetry.space_group_name_H-M   'P 1'
#
loop_
_entity.id
_entity.type
_entity.pdbx_description
1 polymer ?
#
loop_
_entity_poly.entity_id
_entity_poly.type
_entity_poly.pdbx_seq_one_letter_code
_entity_poly.pdbx_strand_id
1 'polypeptide(L)' 'MALLGTMIKSLMAALLALGALALPAGAATFSMKRGLNLDRWVTWPTEDKWSDRRAILPYPEWRKFLKQDDLK' A
#
# COMPACT_ATOMS: atom_id res chain seq x y z
N MET A 1 -0.07 -46.82 8.98
CA MET A 1 0.73 -45.58 9.06
C MET A 1 0.47 -44.62 7.90
N ALA A 2 0.41 -45.08 6.63
CA ALA A 2 0.20 -44.20 5.47
C ALA A 2 -1.13 -43.42 5.49
N LEU A 3 -2.24 -44.07 5.82
CA LEU A 3 -3.59 -43.46 5.90
C LEU A 3 -3.70 -42.34 6.97
N LEU A 4 -3.01 -42.51 8.10
CA LEU A 4 -3.00 -41.52 9.18
C LEU A 4 -2.22 -40.26 8.77
N GLY A 5 -1.07 -40.44 8.10
CA GLY A 5 -0.27 -39.33 7.58
C GLY A 5 -0.98 -38.53 6.50
N THR A 6 -1.73 -39.19 5.60
CA THR A 6 -2.56 -38.51 4.61
C THR A 6 -3.70 -37.73 5.25
N MET A 7 -4.37 -38.31 6.27
CA MET A 7 -5.47 -37.65 6.98
C MET A 7 -4.99 -36.37 7.70
N ILE A 8 -3.83 -36.43 8.36
CA ILE A 8 -3.25 -35.27 9.06
C ILE A 8 -2.89 -34.16 8.06
N LYS A 9 -2.28 -34.50 6.92
CA LYS A 9 -1.97 -33.51 5.87
C LYS A 9 -3.22 -32.86 5.30
N SER A 10 -4.27 -33.63 5.04
CA SER A 10 -5.55 -33.10 4.55
C SER A 10 -6.19 -32.16 5.57
N LEU A 11 -6.15 -32.50 6.86
CA LEU A 11 -6.64 -31.63 7.93
C LEU A 11 -5.83 -30.35 8.06
N MET A 12 -4.51 -30.41 7.96
CA MET A 12 -3.66 -29.22 7.93
C MET A 12 -3.94 -28.33 6.73
N ALA A 13 -4.12 -28.91 5.54
CA ALA A 13 -4.45 -28.17 4.33
C ALA A 13 -5.81 -27.47 4.44
N ALA A 14 -6.81 -28.16 5.01
CA ALA A 14 -8.13 -27.58 5.25
C ALA A 14 -8.06 -26.42 6.26
N LEU A 15 -7.27 -26.55 7.32
CA LEU A 15 -7.07 -25.49 8.31
C LEU A 15 -6.39 -24.26 7.71
N LEU A 16 -5.36 -24.46 6.88
CA LEU A 16 -4.70 -23.38 6.14
C LEU A 16 -5.65 -22.69 5.16
N ALA A 17 -6.46 -23.44 4.43
CA ALA A 17 -7.46 -22.89 3.52
C ALA A 17 -8.50 -22.04 4.28
N LEU A 18 -8.95 -22.50 5.46
CA LEU A 18 -9.84 -21.73 6.32
C LEU A 18 -9.19 -20.42 6.81
N GLY A 19 -7.92 -20.47 7.20
CA GLY A 19 -7.17 -19.29 7.64
C GLY A 19 -6.98 -18.25 6.52
N ALA A 20 -6.80 -18.71 5.28
CA ALA A 20 -6.64 -17.82 4.13
C ALA A 20 -7.91 -17.00 3.82
N LEU A 21 -9.10 -17.51 4.18
CA LEU A 21 -10.37 -16.78 4.01
C LEU A 21 -10.49 -15.56 4.94
N ALA A 22 -9.65 -15.44 5.97
CA ALA A 22 -9.64 -14.27 6.86
C ALA A 22 -8.83 -13.08 6.31
N LEU A 23 -7.96 -13.30 5.33
CA LEU A 23 -7.10 -12.27 4.74
C LEU A 23 -7.88 -11.15 4.00
N PRO A 24 -8.93 -11.43 3.21
CA PRO A 24 -9.71 -10.40 2.51
C PRO A 24 -10.43 -9.43 3.47
N ALA A 25 -10.77 -9.88 4.68
CA ALA A 25 -11.42 -9.05 5.69
C ALA A 25 -10.51 -7.92 6.20
N GLY A 26 -9.19 -8.15 6.26
CA GLY A 26 -8.21 -7.11 6.60
C GLY A 26 -8.08 -6.04 5.51
N ALA A 27 -8.24 -6.39 4.24
CA ALA A 27 -8.24 -5.42 3.14
C ALA A 27 -9.54 -4.60 3.07
N ALA A 28 -10.68 -5.19 3.43
CA ALA A 28 -11.97 -4.50 3.48
C ALA A 28 -12.08 -3.48 4.64
N THR A 29 -11.25 -3.63 5.68
CA THR A 29 -11.15 -2.64 6.77
C THR A 29 -10.16 -1.52 6.46
N PHE A 30 -9.55 -1.51 5.27
CA PHE A 30 -8.79 -0.37 4.79
C PHE A 30 -9.72 0.86 4.69
N SER A 31 -9.61 1.73 5.68
CA SER A 31 -10.28 3.03 5.69
C SER A 31 -9.23 4.07 5.36
N MET A 32 -9.46 4.84 4.29
CA MET A 32 -8.58 5.91 3.84
C MET A 32 -8.53 7.02 4.91
N LYS A 33 -7.59 6.94 5.86
CA LYS A 33 -7.50 7.88 7.00
C LYS A 33 -7.15 9.31 6.58
N ARG A 34 -6.40 9.47 5.48
CA ARG A 34 -6.09 10.76 4.83
C ARG A 34 -6.10 10.53 3.33
N GLY A 35 -7.02 11.18 2.62
CA GLY A 35 -7.00 11.19 1.16
C GLY A 35 -5.70 11.81 0.66
N LEU A 36 -5.01 11.14 -0.26
CA LEU A 36 -3.96 11.80 -1.04
C LEU A 36 -4.68 12.85 -1.89
N ASN A 37 -4.48 14.14 -1.60
CA ASN A 37 -5.08 15.20 -2.39
C ASN A 37 -4.44 15.18 -3.79
N LEU A 38 -5.17 14.64 -4.76
CA LEU A 38 -4.75 14.57 -6.15
C LEU A 38 -4.88 15.92 -6.85
N ASP A 39 -5.69 16.86 -6.33
CA ASP A 39 -5.85 18.20 -6.90
C ASP A 39 -4.51 18.96 -6.96
N ARG A 40 -3.62 18.71 -5.99
CA ARG A 40 -2.27 19.30 -5.97
C ARG A 40 -1.37 18.82 -7.11
N TRP A 41 -1.74 17.76 -7.83
CA TRP A 41 -0.99 17.20 -8.95
C TRP A 41 -1.58 17.62 -10.32
N VAL A 42 -2.73 18.29 -10.35
CA VAL A 42 -3.44 18.60 -11.62
C VAL A 42 -2.94 19.90 -12.26
N THR A 43 -2.40 20.83 -11.48
CA THR A 43 -1.89 22.11 -11.99
C THR A 43 -0.37 22.12 -12.06
N TRP A 44 0.14 21.58 -13.17
CA TRP A 44 1.49 21.91 -13.60
C TRP A 44 1.60 23.42 -13.86
N PRO A 45 2.72 24.06 -13.51
CA PRO A 45 2.95 25.45 -13.88
C PRO A 45 2.92 25.59 -15.41
N THR A 46 2.48 26.75 -15.89
CA THR A 46 2.43 27.08 -17.33
C THR A 46 3.84 27.07 -17.94
N GLU A 47 3.94 26.86 -19.26
CA GLU A 47 5.22 26.64 -19.96
C GLU A 47 6.26 27.75 -19.72
N ASP A 48 5.81 28.99 -19.57
CA ASP A 48 6.63 30.17 -19.26
C ASP A 48 7.36 30.07 -17.91
N LYS A 49 6.91 29.21 -17.01
CA LYS A 49 7.45 28.99 -15.67
C LYS A 49 8.34 27.76 -15.56
N TRP A 50 8.52 26.98 -16.63
CA TRP A 50 9.28 25.73 -16.59
C TRP A 50 10.78 25.95 -16.40
N SER A 51 11.31 27.13 -16.76
CA SER A 51 12.71 27.47 -16.48
C SER A 51 12.91 27.92 -15.03
N ASP A 52 11.84 28.24 -14.29
CA ASP A 52 11.92 28.67 -12.91
C ASP A 52 12.05 27.46 -11.98
N ARG A 53 13.26 27.29 -11.45
CA ARG A 53 13.61 26.23 -10.51
C ARG A 53 12.68 26.21 -9.28
N ARG A 54 12.15 27.35 -8.84
CA ARG A 54 11.24 27.45 -7.69
C ARG A 54 9.79 27.10 -8.05
N ALA A 55 9.42 27.21 -9.32
CA ALA A 55 8.11 26.79 -9.83
C ALA A 55 8.05 25.27 -10.07
N ILE A 56 9.17 24.67 -10.49
CA ILE A 56 9.30 23.21 -10.69
C ILE A 56 9.67 22.47 -9.40
N LEU A 57 10.46 23.08 -8.51
CA LEU A 57 10.86 22.48 -7.23
C LEU A 57 10.26 23.34 -6.11
N PRO A 58 9.27 22.80 -5.40
CA PRO A 58 9.60 21.70 -4.50
C PRO A 58 8.51 20.62 -4.48
N TYR A 59 8.66 19.58 -5.30
CA TYR A 59 7.95 18.31 -5.07
C TYR A 59 8.35 17.72 -3.70
N PRO A 60 7.43 17.05 -2.99
CA PRO A 60 6.18 17.61 -2.48
C PRO A 60 6.19 17.57 -0.94
N GLU A 61 5.27 18.29 -0.29
CA GLU A 61 5.26 18.43 1.17
C GLU A 61 5.26 17.11 1.95
N TRP A 62 4.88 15.98 1.33
CA TRP A 62 4.99 14.64 1.93
C TRP A 62 6.43 14.21 2.25
N ARG A 63 7.45 14.70 1.53
CA ARG A 63 8.86 14.48 1.89
C ARG A 63 9.22 15.05 3.26
N LYS A 64 8.52 16.09 3.73
CA LYS A 64 8.73 16.66 5.07
C LYS A 64 8.28 15.72 6.19
N PHE A 65 7.43 14.74 5.86
CA PHE A 65 6.86 13.81 6.82
C PHE A 65 7.41 12.39 6.69
N LEU A 66 8.23 12.12 5.67
CA LEU A 66 8.93 10.84 5.51
C LEU A 66 10.20 10.81 6.36
N LYS A 67 10.31 9.79 7.20
CA LYS A 67 11.53 9.46 7.93
C LYS A 67 12.35 8.46 7.13
N GLN A 68 13.63 8.36 7.45
CA GLN A 68 14.54 7.43 6.77
C GLN A 68 14.11 5.97 6.92
N ASP A 69 13.38 5.63 7.99
CA ASP A 69 12.83 4.29 8.19
C ASP A 69 11.56 4.03 7.37
N ASP A 70 10.87 5.05 6.87
CA ASP A 70 9.74 4.92 5.95
C ASP A 70 10.18 4.64 4.49
N LEU A 71 11.50 4.69 4.23
CA LEU A 71 12.13 4.54 2.92
C LEU A 71 12.87 3.21 2.73
N LYS A 72 12.80 2.30 3.71
CA LYS A 72 13.44 0.97 3.67
C LYS A 72 12.51 -0.09 3.12
#